data_AF-F7S534-F1
#
_entry.id   AF-F7S534-F1
#
_cell.length_a   1.000
_cell.length_b   1.000
_cell.length_c   1.000
_cell.angle_alpha   90.00
_cell.angle_beta   90.00
_cell.angle_gamma   90.00
#
_symmetry.space_group_name_H-M   'P 1'
#
loop_
_entity.id
_entity.type
_entity.pdbx_description
1 polymer ?
#
loop_
_entity_poly.entity_id
_entity_poly.type
_entity_poly.pdbx_seq_one_letter_code
_entity_poly.pdbx_strand_id
1 'polypeptide(L)'
;SMSAAPSASPQTIARAGKALHQVLEINHSYGAKLAHTTDPAGKQRLIASAKDKATTAITAQGLTVRQYDQVLAEARQNPALRARLFAAAGLPAQK
;
A
#
# COMPACT_ATOMS: atom_id res chain seq x y z
N SER A 1 -21.58 -19.83 9.87
CA SER A 1 -21.22 -18.70 10.75
C SER A 1 -20.26 -17.78 10.02
N MET A 2 -20.76 -16.68 9.43
CA MET A 2 -19.89 -15.67 8.83
C MET A 2 -19.40 -14.74 9.93
N SER A 3 -18.21 -15.00 10.46
CA SER A 3 -17.53 -14.03 11.33
C SER A 3 -17.05 -12.90 10.45
N ALA A 4 -17.77 -11.77 10.46
CA ALA A 4 -17.28 -10.53 9.89
C ALA A 4 -15.94 -10.20 10.57
N ALA A 5 -14.85 -10.23 9.80
CA ALA A 5 -13.55 -9.80 10.30
C ALA A 5 -13.71 -8.39 10.91
N PRO A 6 -13.08 -8.10 12.05
CA PRO A 6 -13.19 -6.80 12.68
C PRO A 6 -12.73 -5.75 11.67
N SER A 7 -13.65 -4.82 11.35
CA SER A 7 -13.36 -3.69 10.48
C SER A 7 -12.09 -3.01 10.98
N ALA A 8 -11.15 -2.72 10.07
CA ALA A 8 -9.87 -2.15 10.48
C ALA A 8 -10.08 -0.91 11.38
N SER A 9 -9.36 -0.88 12.51
CA SER A 9 -9.50 0.24 13.45
C SER A 9 -9.11 1.57 12.79
N PRO A 10 -9.63 2.72 13.26
CA PRO A 10 -9.23 4.03 12.72
C PRO A 10 -7.71 4.26 12.74
N GLN A 11 -7.02 3.77 13.77
CA GLN A 11 -5.56 3.85 13.85
C GLN A 11 -4.88 2.98 12.80
N THR A 12 -5.40 1.77 12.55
CA THR A 12 -4.91 0.87 11.50
C THR A 12 -5.08 1.51 10.12
N ILE A 13 -6.22 2.15 9.86
CA ILE A 13 -6.49 2.85 8.59
C ILE A 13 -5.52 4.03 8.41
N ALA A 14 -5.27 4.81 9.45
CA ALA A 14 -4.33 5.94 9.37
C ALA A 14 -2.90 5.47 9.08
N ARG A 15 -2.43 4.41 9.77
CA ARG A 15 -1.12 3.79 9.52
C ARG A 15 -1.04 3.21 8.10
N ALA A 16 -2.10 2.57 7.64
CA ALA A 16 -2.17 2.01 6.30
C ALA A 16 -2.16 3.12 5.23
N GLY A 17 -2.79 4.28 5.50
CA GLY A 17 -2.72 5.44 4.60
C GLY A 17 -1.30 5.98 4.47
N LYS A 18 -0.57 6.12 5.58
CA LYS A 18 0.85 6.51 5.54
C LYS A 18 1.71 5.50 4.78
N ALA A 19 1.49 4.20 5.02
CA ALA A 19 2.16 3.14 4.28
C ALA A 19 1.81 3.20 2.79
N LEU A 20 0.55 3.44 2.44
CA LEU A 20 0.09 3.56 1.06
C LEU A 20 0.79 4.70 0.32
N HIS A 21 0.91 5.87 0.94
CA HIS A 21 1.68 6.98 0.37
C HIS A 21 3.11 6.55 0.04
N GLN A 22 3.82 5.94 1.01
CA GLN A 22 5.20 5.49 0.80
C GLN A 22 5.31 4.42 -0.28
N VAL A 23 4.37 3.47 -0.32
CA VAL A 23 4.31 2.42 -1.35
C VAL A 23 4.09 3.03 -2.74
N LEU A 24 3.26 4.06 -2.86
CA LEU A 24 3.05 4.74 -4.14
C LEU A 24 4.29 5.50 -4.61
N GLU A 25 4.99 6.19 -3.71
CA GLU A 25 6.27 6.85 -4.02
C GLU A 25 7.33 5.83 -4.48
N ILE A 26 7.41 4.69 -3.80
CA ILE A 26 8.29 3.57 -4.20
C ILE A 26 7.89 3.08 -5.60
N ASN A 27 6.61 2.81 -5.83
CA ASN A 27 6.13 2.32 -7.12
C ASN A 27 6.39 3.32 -8.25
N HIS A 28 6.21 4.62 -8.01
CA HIS A 28 6.51 5.66 -8.98
C HIS A 28 8.02 5.70 -9.31
N SER A 29 8.87 5.73 -8.28
CA SER A 29 10.34 5.73 -8.44
C SER A 29 10.85 4.48 -9.18
N TYR A 30 10.34 3.31 -8.83
CA TYR A 30 10.74 2.06 -9.47
C TYR A 30 10.11 1.86 -10.84
N GLY A 31 8.91 2.38 -11.08
CA GLY A 31 8.27 2.40 -12.39
C GLY A 31 9.11 3.16 -13.41
N ALA A 32 9.64 4.34 -13.04
CA ALA A 32 10.57 5.08 -13.87
C ALA A 32 11.84 4.27 -14.17
N LYS A 33 12.47 3.66 -13.15
CA LYS A 33 13.67 2.83 -13.34
C LYS A 33 13.41 1.62 -14.24
N LEU A 34 12.25 0.98 -14.10
CA LEU A 34 11.84 -0.16 -14.93
C LEU A 34 11.62 0.23 -16.39
N ALA A 35 11.06 1.41 -16.65
CA ALA A 35 10.88 1.93 -18.00
C ALA A 35 12.21 2.15 -18.74
N HIS A 36 13.27 2.53 -18.00
CA HIS A 36 14.61 2.75 -18.55
C HIS A 36 15.50 1.50 -18.56
N THR A 37 15.07 0.40 -17.94
CA THR A 37 15.85 -0.84 -17.89
C THR A 37 15.43 -1.76 -19.02
N THR A 38 16.33 -2.14 -19.91
CA THR A 38 16.06 -3.09 -21.00
C THR A 38 16.39 -4.54 -20.61
N ASP A 39 17.32 -4.73 -19.67
CA ASP A 39 17.74 -6.04 -19.17
C ASP A 39 16.63 -6.72 -18.34
N PRO A 40 16.16 -7.93 -18.75
CA PRO A 40 15.19 -8.70 -17.98
C PRO A 40 15.63 -9.02 -16.55
N ALA A 41 16.92 -9.33 -16.33
CA ALA A 41 17.43 -9.65 -15.00
C ALA A 41 17.44 -8.40 -14.10
N GLY A 42 17.85 -7.26 -14.65
CA GLY A 42 17.77 -5.94 -14.02
C GLY A 42 16.34 -5.56 -13.65
N LYS A 43 15.36 -5.81 -14.54
CA LYS A 43 13.94 -5.58 -14.24
C LYS A 43 13.47 -6.43 -13.05
N GLN A 44 13.82 -7.72 -13.01
CA GLN A 44 13.46 -8.60 -11.89
C GLN A 44 14.06 -8.12 -10.56
N ARG A 45 15.32 -7.69 -10.56
CA ARG A 45 15.97 -7.12 -9.35
C ARG A 45 15.30 -5.85 -8.87
N LEU A 46 14.90 -4.97 -9.80
CA LEU A 46 14.16 -3.74 -9.46
C LEU A 46 12.80 -4.07 -8.86
N ILE A 47 12.06 -5.04 -9.42
CA ILE A 47 10.77 -5.48 -8.88
C ILE A 47 10.94 -6.05 -7.47
N ALA A 48 11.93 -6.91 -7.25
CA ALA A 48 12.21 -7.46 -5.92
C ALA A 48 12.55 -6.36 -4.91
N SER A 49 13.41 -5.42 -5.31
CA SER A 49 13.78 -4.27 -4.47
C SER A 49 12.60 -3.36 -4.13
N ALA A 50 11.68 -3.15 -5.07
CA ALA A 50 10.45 -2.39 -4.83
C ALA A 50 9.56 -3.09 -3.79
N LYS A 51 9.39 -4.41 -3.91
CA LYS A 51 8.61 -5.22 -2.97
C LYS A 51 9.18 -5.20 -1.55
N ASP A 52 10.50 -5.31 -1.43
CA ASP A 52 11.18 -5.25 -0.13
C ASP A 52 10.98 -3.87 0.51
N LYS A 53 11.19 -2.79 -0.25
CA LYS A 53 10.97 -1.43 0.25
C LYS A 53 9.53 -1.16 0.63
N ALA A 54 8.57 -1.67 -0.15
CA ALA A 54 7.15 -1.57 0.19
C ALA A 54 6.83 -2.30 1.50
N THR A 55 7.40 -3.50 1.69
CA THR A 55 7.26 -4.27 2.93
C THR A 55 7.87 -3.54 4.12
N THR A 56 9.06 -2.95 3.96
CA THR A 56 9.68 -2.10 4.99
C THR A 56 8.82 -0.88 5.31
N ALA A 57 8.26 -0.20 4.31
CA ALA A 57 7.38 0.95 4.52
C ALA A 57 6.14 0.58 5.33
N ILE A 58 5.52 -0.57 5.04
CA ILE A 58 4.37 -1.08 5.78
C ILE A 58 4.75 -1.40 7.24
N THR A 59 5.83 -2.15 7.43
CA THR A 59 6.28 -2.57 8.77
C THR A 59 6.79 -1.40 9.62
N ALA A 60 7.35 -0.35 9.01
CA ALA A 60 7.74 0.89 9.68
C ALA A 60 6.53 1.65 10.27
N GLN A 61 5.32 1.43 9.76
CA GLN A 61 4.09 1.97 10.35
C GLN A 61 3.54 1.09 11.48
N GLY A 62 4.26 0.03 11.88
CA GLY A 62 3.82 -0.92 12.89
C GLY A 62 2.68 -1.81 12.40
N LEU A 63 2.57 -2.04 11.09
CA LEU A 63 1.61 -2.96 10.48
C LEU A 63 2.32 -4.19 9.96
N THR A 64 1.64 -5.33 9.98
CA THR A 64 2.05 -6.47 9.16
C THR A 64 1.57 -6.28 7.72
N VAL A 65 2.23 -6.92 6.75
CA VAL A 65 1.78 -6.91 5.34
C VAL A 65 0.33 -7.41 5.24
N ARG A 66 -0.04 -8.43 6.01
CA ARG A 66 -1.41 -8.95 6.06
C ARG A 66 -2.42 -7.90 6.55
N GLN A 67 -2.08 -7.14 7.59
CA GLN A 67 -2.96 -6.07 8.10
C GLN A 67 -3.15 -4.97 7.07
N TYR A 68 -2.08 -4.58 6.38
CA TYR A 68 -2.14 -3.61 5.29
C TYR A 68 -3.01 -4.11 4.13
N ASP A 69 -2.80 -5.35 3.68
CA ASP A 69 -3.56 -5.97 2.60
C ASP A 69 -5.05 -6.09 2.94
N GLN A 70 -5.37 -6.41 4.20
CA GLN A 70 -6.75 -6.47 4.68
C GLN A 70 -7.40 -5.09 4.62
N VAL A 71 -6.73 -4.02 5.05
CA VAL A 71 -7.23 -2.64 4.94
C VAL A 71 -7.50 -2.28 3.47
N LEU A 72 -6.59 -2.66 2.56
CA LEU A 72 -6.78 -2.42 1.13
C LEU A 72 -7.96 -3.22 0.56
N ALA A 73 -8.13 -4.47 0.98
CA ALA A 73 -9.26 -5.30 0.55
C ALA A 73 -10.59 -4.72 1.04
N GLU A 74 -10.67 -4.29 2.30
CA GLU A 74 -11.82 -3.61 2.87
C GLU A 74 -12.11 -2.28 2.15
N ALA A 75 -11.06 -1.51 1.83
CA ALA A 75 -11.20 -0.25 1.09
C ALA A 75 -11.80 -0.43 -0.31
N ARG A 76 -11.55 -1.56 -0.98
CA ARG A 76 -12.16 -1.83 -2.30
C ARG A 76 -13.67 -2.02 -2.20
N GLN A 77 -14.15 -2.60 -1.10
CA GLN A 77 -15.56 -2.91 -0.87
C GLN A 77 -16.30 -1.80 -0.12
N ASN A 78 -15.57 -0.92 0.58
CA ASN A 78 -16.12 0.16 1.40
C ASN A 78 -15.60 1.54 0.93
N PRO A 79 -16.40 2.30 0.16
CA PRO A 79 -16.03 3.63 -0.32
C PRO A 79 -15.67 4.62 0.78
N ALA A 80 -16.32 4.53 1.95
CA ALA A 80 -16.02 5.41 3.08
C ALA A 80 -14.65 5.10 3.69
N LEU A 81 -14.30 3.81 3.79
CA LEU A 81 -12.95 3.40 4.22
C LEU A 81 -11.91 3.83 3.20
N ARG A 82 -12.19 3.66 1.90
CA ARG A 82 -11.32 4.13 0.81
C ARG A 82 -11.03 5.62 0.90
N ALA A 83 -12.06 6.44 1.13
CA ALA A 83 -11.91 7.87 1.29
C ALA A 83 -11.01 8.22 2.49
N ARG A 84 -11.18 7.54 3.64
CA ARG A 84 -10.33 7.72 4.83
C ARG A 84 -8.89 7.30 4.57
N LEU A 85 -8.69 6.19 3.87
CA LEU A 85 -7.37 5.69 3.52
C LEU A 85 -6.62 6.67 2.60
N PHE A 86 -7.29 7.18 1.56
CA PHE A 86 -6.69 8.16 0.66
C PHE A 86 -6.43 9.50 1.35
N ALA A 87 -7.35 9.97 2.20
CA ALA A 87 -7.12 11.17 3.01
C ALA A 87 -5.90 10.99 3.93
N ALA A 88 -5.74 9.84 4.58
CA ALA A 88 -4.58 9.53 5.41
C ALA A 88 -3.28 9.39 4.60
N ALA A 89 -3.37 9.01 3.32
CA ALA A 89 -2.26 9.00 2.38
C ALA A 89 -1.94 10.39 1.80
N GLY A 90 -2.71 11.42 2.11
CA GLY A 90 -2.55 12.75 1.50
C GLY A 90 -2.89 12.78 0.01
N LEU A 91 -3.67 11.81 -0.47
CA LEU A 91 -4.08 11.70 -1.85
C LEU A 91 -5.47 12.31 -2.04
N PRO A 92 -5.74 12.95 -3.20
CA PRO A 92 -7.08 13.38 -3.51
C PRO A 92 -8.00 12.15 -3.51
N ALA A 93 -9.18 12.28 -2.87
CA ALA A 93 -10.18 11.22 -2.93
C ALA A 93 -10.54 10.99 -4.40
N GLN A 94 -10.17 9.83 -4.94
CA GLN A 94 -10.58 9.48 -6.29
C GLN A 94 -12.09 9.26 -6.31
N LYS A 95 -12.78 10.10 -7.10
CA LYS A 95 -14.23 10.03 -7.36
C LYS A 95 -14.60 8.69 -7.99
#